data_AF-A0A919H4R7-F1
#
_entry.id   AF-A0A919H4R7-F1
#
_cell.length_a   1.000
_cell.length_b   1.000
_cell.length_c   1.000
_cell.angle_alpha   90.00
_cell.angle_beta   90.00
_cell.angle_gamma   90.00
#
_symmetry.space_group_name_H-M   'P 1'
#
loop_
_entity.id
_entity.type
_entity.pdbx_description
1 polymer ?
#
loop_
_entity_poly.entity_id
_entity_poly.type
_entity_poly.pdbx_seq_one_letter_code
_entity_poly.pdbx_strand_id
1 'polypeptide(L)'
;MLWPALRALSDGELAPDQLQWLRTEFRLEAAPRTEGPGAAKSITHRAFTDDAGTRLLLDLARAGESGWVFTLFYEGQRPSRETVGAHRALFRDAVERLGLSLVEIMPAATTAEVLVAPPAPSDALESAFAAHWDLPYEELVQLWPHLGLRADDPREVKEAELRELVRSPAWTDAPAALRAQAEEFLRGN
;
A
#
# COMPACT_ATOMS: atom_id res chain seq x y z
N MET A 1 -10.98 6.40 -12.63
CA MET A 1 -10.62 6.62 -11.20
C MET A 1 -9.46 5.69 -10.89
N LEU A 2 -8.37 6.26 -10.36
CA LEU A 2 -7.15 5.55 -10.04
C LEU A 2 -7.28 4.86 -8.69
N TRP A 3 -7.05 3.56 -8.67
CA TRP A 3 -7.04 2.74 -7.46
C TRP A 3 -5.62 2.21 -7.21
N PRO A 4 -5.12 2.24 -5.96
CA PRO A 4 -3.83 1.66 -5.65
C PRO A 4 -3.91 0.12 -5.74
N ALA A 5 -3.04 -0.48 -6.55
CA ALA A 5 -2.83 -1.93 -6.57
C ALA A 5 -1.70 -2.36 -5.62
N LEU A 6 -0.69 -1.49 -5.45
CA LEU A 6 0.47 -1.72 -4.60
C LEU A 6 1.02 -0.38 -4.14
N ARG A 7 1.38 -0.27 -2.86
CA ARG A 7 2.03 0.89 -2.27
C ARG A 7 3.22 0.43 -1.42
N ALA A 8 4.39 1.01 -1.60
CA ALA A 8 5.55 0.82 -0.73
C ALA A 8 5.96 2.16 -0.13
N LEU A 9 5.85 2.28 1.19
CA LEU A 9 6.33 3.41 1.97
C LEU A 9 7.72 3.09 2.49
N SER A 10 8.63 4.03 2.30
CA SER A 10 10.03 3.91 2.74
C SER A 10 10.49 5.21 3.37
N ASP A 11 11.51 5.12 4.21
CA ASP A 11 12.12 6.25 4.91
C ASP A 11 13.62 6.33 4.65
N GLY A 12 14.13 7.55 4.49
CA GLY A 12 15.54 7.86 4.26
C GLY A 12 15.75 8.96 3.22
N GLU A 13 16.95 9.53 3.18
CA GLU A 13 17.26 10.58 2.20
C GLU A 13 17.61 9.99 0.82
N LEU A 14 17.16 10.65 -0.25
CA LEU A 14 17.61 10.37 -1.61
C LEU A 14 18.37 11.56 -2.16
N ALA A 15 19.63 11.31 -2.55
CA ALA A 15 20.44 12.26 -3.28
C ALA A 15 19.87 12.50 -4.69
N PRO A 16 20.18 13.65 -5.33
CA PRO A 16 19.73 13.94 -6.70
C PRO A 16 20.06 12.84 -7.73
N ASP A 17 21.25 12.25 -7.64
CA ASP A 17 21.66 11.17 -8.55
C ASP A 17 20.87 9.88 -8.33
N GLN A 18 20.47 9.59 -7.09
CA GLN A 18 19.59 8.46 -6.76
C GLN A 18 18.17 8.68 -7.30
N LEU A 19 17.66 9.91 -7.23
CA LEU A 19 16.37 10.26 -7.86
C LEU A 19 16.44 10.15 -9.38
N GLN A 20 17.55 10.56 -9.99
CA GLN A 20 17.75 10.40 -11.43
C GLN A 20 17.85 8.93 -11.84
N TRP A 21 18.50 8.10 -11.02
CA TRP A 21 18.53 6.65 -11.21
C TRP A 21 17.11 6.05 -11.14
N LEU A 22 16.32 6.40 -10.11
CA LEU A 22 14.92 5.95 -10.00
C LEU A 22 14.08 6.31 -11.23
N ARG A 23 14.20 7.56 -11.70
CA ARG A 23 13.50 7.99 -12.93
C ARG A 23 13.89 7.16 -14.14
N THR A 24 15.16 6.79 -14.24
CA THR A 24 15.66 5.98 -15.35
C THR A 24 15.17 4.54 -15.24
N GLU A 25 15.33 3.93 -14.07
CA GLU A 25 14.98 2.54 -13.78
C GLU A 25 13.49 2.28 -14.03
N PHE A 26 12.64 3.14 -13.48
CA PHE A 26 11.18 3.03 -13.60
C PHE A 26 10.61 3.71 -14.86
N ARG A 27 11.48 4.37 -15.65
CA ARG A 27 11.13 5.18 -16.84
C ARG A 27 10.11 6.28 -16.53
N LEU A 28 10.28 6.95 -15.39
CA LEU A 28 9.37 7.98 -14.92
C LEU A 28 9.55 9.28 -15.71
N GLU A 29 8.45 9.97 -15.95
CA GLU A 29 8.41 11.28 -16.59
C GLU A 29 8.87 12.36 -15.62
N ALA A 30 9.52 13.41 -16.10
CA ALA A 30 9.94 14.53 -15.26
C ALA A 30 8.78 15.47 -14.84
N ALA A 31 7.58 14.92 -14.61
CA ALA A 31 6.39 15.65 -14.21
C ALA A 31 5.58 14.87 -13.16
N PRO A 32 5.05 15.56 -12.12
CA PRO A 32 4.15 14.96 -11.16
C PRO A 32 2.78 14.65 -11.79
N ARG A 33 2.03 13.70 -11.20
CA ARG A 33 0.61 13.53 -11.52
C ARG A 33 -0.19 14.73 -10.99
N THR A 34 -1.30 15.06 -11.64
CA THR A 34 -2.18 16.17 -11.24
C THR A 34 -3.51 15.72 -10.64
N GLU A 35 -3.83 14.43 -10.68
CA GLU A 35 -5.12 13.89 -10.24
C GLU A 35 -4.99 12.57 -9.48
N GLY A 36 -6.05 12.21 -8.75
CA GLY A 36 -6.14 10.99 -7.96
C GLY A 36 -5.55 11.11 -6.54
N PRO A 37 -5.69 10.05 -5.72
CA PRO A 37 -5.20 10.03 -4.35
C PRO A 37 -3.70 10.32 -4.27
N GLY A 38 -3.30 11.24 -3.40
CA GLY A 38 -1.89 11.59 -3.18
C GLY A 38 -1.25 12.46 -4.26
N ALA A 39 -1.99 12.94 -5.27
CA ALA A 39 -1.47 13.78 -6.36
C ALA A 39 -0.63 14.97 -5.88
N ALA A 40 -1.09 15.66 -4.84
CA ALA A 40 -0.41 16.83 -4.26
C ALA A 40 1.01 16.55 -3.74
N LYS A 41 1.38 15.28 -3.51
CA LYS A 41 2.71 14.87 -3.05
C LYS A 41 3.52 14.17 -4.14
N SER A 42 2.95 13.98 -5.32
CA SER A 42 3.64 13.40 -6.48
C SER A 42 4.86 14.23 -6.86
N ILE A 43 5.91 13.55 -7.30
CA ILE A 43 7.09 14.18 -7.89
C ILE A 43 7.20 13.80 -9.36
N THR A 44 6.93 12.54 -9.67
CA THR A 44 7.21 11.95 -10.97
C THR A 44 6.38 10.68 -11.12
N HIS A 45 5.87 10.45 -12.32
CA HIS A 45 5.00 9.32 -12.60
C HIS A 45 5.26 8.76 -14.01
N ARG A 46 4.68 7.61 -14.29
CA ARG A 46 4.61 7.01 -15.63
C ARG A 46 3.30 6.29 -15.80
N ALA A 47 2.61 6.54 -16.90
CA ALA A 47 1.51 5.68 -17.36
C ALA A 47 2.04 4.62 -18.34
N PHE A 48 1.52 3.40 -18.24
CA PHE A 48 1.83 2.31 -19.17
C PHE A 48 0.72 1.26 -19.17
N THR A 49 0.79 0.32 -20.10
CA THR A 49 -0.12 -0.83 -20.16
C THR A 49 0.70 -2.09 -19.93
N ASP A 50 0.21 -3.00 -19.08
CA ASP A 50 0.86 -4.31 -18.91
C ASP A 50 0.52 -5.27 -20.08
N ASP A 51 1.15 -6.45 -20.07
CA ASP A 51 0.97 -7.45 -21.12
C ASP A 51 -0.46 -7.99 -21.20
N ALA A 52 -1.24 -7.85 -20.12
CA ALA A 52 -2.65 -8.20 -20.06
C ALA A 52 -3.58 -7.09 -20.58
N GLY A 53 -3.05 -5.95 -21.00
CA GLY A 53 -3.84 -4.81 -21.48
C GLY A 53 -4.36 -3.90 -20.36
N THR A 54 -3.93 -4.08 -19.12
CA THR A 54 -4.35 -3.27 -17.98
C THR A 54 -3.60 -1.95 -17.98
N ARG A 55 -4.33 -0.83 -17.94
CA ARG A 55 -3.73 0.50 -17.79
C ARG A 55 -3.25 0.71 -16.36
N LEU A 56 -1.97 0.97 -16.22
CA LEU A 56 -1.26 1.17 -14.96
C LEU A 56 -0.62 2.55 -14.91
N LEU A 57 -0.48 3.05 -13.70
CA LEU A 57 0.26 4.28 -13.43
C LEU A 57 1.19 4.03 -12.25
N LEU A 58 2.49 4.21 -12.46
CA LEU A 58 3.49 4.18 -11.40
C LEU A 58 3.79 5.62 -10.98
N ASP A 59 3.77 5.88 -9.68
CA ASP A 59 4.10 7.18 -9.11
C ASP A 59 5.12 7.07 -7.98
N LEU A 60 5.99 8.07 -7.92
CA LEU A 60 6.84 8.37 -6.77
C LEU A 60 6.38 9.70 -6.14
N ALA A 61 6.05 9.64 -4.85
CA ALA A 61 5.61 10.77 -4.05
C ALA A 61 6.42 10.92 -2.76
N ARG A 62 6.35 12.12 -2.16
CA ARG A 62 6.89 12.39 -0.82
C ARG A 62 5.90 11.99 0.27
N ALA A 63 6.42 11.47 1.38
CA ALA A 63 5.68 11.27 2.62
C ALA A 63 6.47 11.88 3.79
N GLY A 64 6.05 13.01 4.32
CA GLY A 64 6.80 13.71 5.37
C GLY A 64 8.15 14.26 4.87
N GLU A 65 9.10 14.41 5.81
CA GLU A 65 10.41 15.04 5.58
C GLU A 65 11.46 14.11 4.98
N SER A 66 11.40 12.81 5.26
CA SER A 66 12.35 11.80 4.77
C SER A 66 11.67 10.63 4.06
N GLY A 67 10.34 10.58 4.03
CA GLY A 67 9.63 9.45 3.45
C GLY A 67 9.37 9.55 1.95
N TRP A 68 9.31 8.39 1.33
CA TRP A 68 9.05 8.17 -0.09
C TRP A 68 7.99 7.09 -0.26
N VAL A 69 7.08 7.31 -1.20
CA VAL A 69 6.02 6.36 -1.52
C VAL A 69 6.08 6.01 -2.99
N PHE A 70 6.31 4.73 -3.27
CA PHE A 70 6.09 4.13 -4.58
C PHE A 70 4.66 3.61 -4.61
N THR A 71 3.87 4.03 -5.61
CA THR A 71 2.51 3.50 -5.76
C THR A 71 2.27 3.06 -7.20
N LEU A 72 1.84 1.81 -7.37
CA LEU A 72 1.27 1.30 -8.60
C LEU A 72 -0.24 1.46 -8.52
N PHE A 73 -0.80 2.29 -9.38
CA PHE A 73 -2.23 2.45 -9.60
C PHE A 73 -2.69 1.68 -10.82
N TYR A 74 -3.99 1.42 -10.87
CA TYR A 74 -4.66 0.90 -12.05
C TYR A 74 -5.96 1.66 -12.31
N GLU A 75 -6.41 1.59 -13.56
CA GLU A 75 -7.73 2.05 -13.97
C GLU A 75 -8.55 0.89 -14.53
N GLY A 76 -9.84 0.83 -14.14
CA GLY A 76 -10.74 -0.21 -14.60
C GLY A 76 -10.44 -1.55 -13.93
N GLN A 77 -9.89 -2.50 -14.69
CA GLN A 77 -9.69 -3.86 -14.20
C GLN A 77 -8.47 -3.94 -13.29
N ARG A 78 -8.63 -4.65 -12.16
CA ARG A 78 -7.55 -4.87 -11.20
C ARG A 78 -6.43 -5.71 -11.87
N PRO A 79 -5.15 -5.31 -11.73
CA PRO A 79 -4.04 -6.04 -12.33
C PRO A 79 -3.91 -7.46 -11.78
N SER A 80 -3.18 -8.31 -12.49
CA SER A 80 -2.92 -9.70 -12.07
C SER A 80 -2.05 -9.78 -10.81
N ARG A 81 -2.05 -10.94 -10.14
CA ARG A 81 -1.15 -11.20 -9.00
C ARG A 81 0.32 -11.14 -9.43
N GLU A 82 0.60 -11.61 -10.64
CA GLU A 82 1.94 -11.59 -11.22
C GLU A 82 2.44 -10.17 -11.46
N THR A 83 1.62 -9.30 -12.08
CA THR A 83 1.95 -7.89 -12.27
C THR A 83 2.25 -7.21 -10.93
N VAL A 84 1.38 -7.40 -9.93
CA VAL A 84 1.59 -6.82 -8.58
C VAL A 84 2.84 -7.40 -7.91
N GLY A 85 3.08 -8.70 -8.02
CA GLY A 85 4.26 -9.37 -7.46
C GLY A 85 5.58 -8.90 -8.07
N ALA A 86 5.61 -8.72 -9.40
CA ALA A 86 6.78 -8.19 -10.10
C ALA A 86 7.12 -6.77 -9.63
N HIS A 87 6.12 -5.89 -9.50
CA HIS A 87 6.34 -4.53 -9.00
C HIS A 87 6.69 -4.49 -7.51
N ARG A 88 6.18 -5.44 -6.72
CA ARG A 88 6.59 -5.61 -5.32
C ARG A 88 8.07 -5.91 -5.20
N ALA A 89 8.59 -6.85 -6.00
CA ALA A 89 10.01 -7.15 -6.05
C ALA A 89 10.81 -5.92 -6.48
N LEU A 90 10.40 -5.25 -7.57
CA LEU A 90 11.07 -4.02 -8.05
C LEU A 90 11.12 -2.92 -6.98
N PHE A 91 10.04 -2.69 -6.24
CA PHE A 91 10.02 -1.68 -5.17
C PHE A 91 10.96 -2.06 -4.02
N ARG A 92 10.98 -3.33 -3.63
CA ARG A 92 11.88 -3.83 -2.57
C ARG A 92 13.34 -3.69 -2.99
N ASP A 93 13.69 -4.13 -4.19
CA ASP A 93 15.04 -4.04 -4.73
C ASP A 93 15.51 -2.59 -4.83
N ALA A 94 14.62 -1.66 -5.25
CA ALA A 94 14.93 -0.24 -5.30
C ALA A 94 15.15 0.36 -3.90
N VAL A 95 14.28 0.04 -2.93
CA VAL A 95 14.42 0.50 -1.55
C VAL A 95 15.74 0.02 -0.93
N GLU A 96 16.05 -1.27 -1.08
CA GLU A 96 17.30 -1.86 -0.59
C GLU A 96 18.53 -1.21 -1.25
N ARG A 97 18.55 -1.13 -2.59
CA ARG A 97 19.66 -0.56 -3.35
C ARG A 97 19.95 0.89 -3.00
N LEU A 98 18.92 1.64 -2.65
CA LEU A 98 19.05 3.06 -2.32
C LEU A 98 19.40 3.29 -0.85
N GLY A 99 19.48 2.23 -0.04
CA GLY A 99 19.74 2.33 1.39
C GLY A 99 18.57 2.92 2.17
N LEU A 100 17.35 2.84 1.61
CA LEU A 100 16.12 3.26 2.29
C LEU A 100 15.62 2.14 3.21
N SER A 101 14.94 2.53 4.29
CA SER A 101 14.24 1.59 5.15
C SER A 101 12.82 1.38 4.64
N LEU A 102 12.43 0.13 4.32
CA LEU A 102 11.04 -0.17 3.99
C LEU A 102 10.20 -0.08 5.27
N VAL A 103 9.25 0.86 5.31
CA VAL A 103 8.33 1.02 6.44
C VAL A 103 7.13 0.11 6.25
N GLU A 104 6.50 0.12 5.07
CA GLU A 104 5.25 -0.59 4.82
C GLU A 104 5.14 -0.98 3.34
N ILE A 105 4.55 -2.14 3.05
CA ILE A 105 4.15 -2.50 1.67
C ILE A 105 2.77 -3.13 1.65
N MET A 106 1.84 -2.49 0.93
CA MET A 106 0.42 -2.83 0.93
C MET A 106 -0.09 -3.15 -0.49
N PRO A 107 -0.93 -4.19 -0.66
CA PRO A 107 -1.33 -5.16 0.37
C PRO A 107 -0.14 -6.02 0.80
N ALA A 108 -0.14 -6.60 1.99
CA ALA A 108 0.85 -7.62 2.34
C ALA A 108 0.65 -8.88 1.49
N ALA A 109 1.74 -9.48 0.99
CA ALA A 109 1.73 -10.79 0.35
C ALA A 109 2.07 -11.93 1.33
N THR A 110 2.75 -11.61 2.43
CA THR A 110 3.09 -12.55 3.50
C THR A 110 2.89 -11.90 4.86
N THR A 111 2.82 -12.69 5.93
CA THR A 111 2.70 -12.19 7.30
C THR A 111 3.88 -11.31 7.73
N ALA A 112 5.07 -11.52 7.16
CA ALA A 112 6.24 -10.68 7.43
C ALA A 112 6.16 -9.29 6.79
N GLU A 113 5.26 -9.08 5.83
CA GLU A 113 5.02 -7.78 5.20
C GLU A 113 3.92 -6.97 5.89
N VAL A 114 3.15 -7.61 6.77
CA VAL A 114 2.11 -6.93 7.52
C VAL A 114 2.78 -5.95 8.47
N LEU A 115 2.41 -4.68 8.32
CA LEU A 115 2.92 -3.63 9.18
C LEU A 115 2.37 -3.80 10.59
N VAL A 116 3.25 -4.11 11.53
CA VAL A 116 2.91 -4.11 12.94
C VAL A 116 3.27 -2.74 13.51
N ALA A 117 2.25 -1.94 13.85
CA ALA A 117 2.49 -0.63 14.46
C ALA A 117 3.17 -0.82 15.84
N PRO A 118 4.28 -0.12 16.12
CA PRO A 118 4.87 -0.16 17.45
C PRO A 118 3.90 0.44 18.49
N PRO A 119 3.83 -0.11 19.72
CA PRO A 119 3.04 0.50 20.79
C PRO A 119 3.58 1.91 21.12
N ALA A 120 2.72 2.92 21.04
CA ALA A 120 3.08 4.35 21.07
C ALA A 120 3.74 4.88 22.37
N PRO A 121 4.36 6.08 22.34
CA PRO A 121 4.62 6.92 21.17
C PRO A 121 6.11 6.92 20.81
N SER A 122 6.41 6.54 19.56
CA SER A 122 7.69 6.81 18.92
C SER A 122 7.43 7.88 17.88
N ASP A 123 8.30 8.89 17.77
CA ASP A 123 8.30 9.90 16.70
C ASP A 123 8.58 9.31 15.29
N ALA A 124 8.60 7.98 15.17
CA ALA A 124 8.66 7.29 13.91
C ALA A 124 7.43 7.62 13.07
N LEU A 125 7.68 8.03 11.82
CA LEU A 125 6.71 8.26 10.75
C LEU A 125 5.40 7.52 11.03
N GLU A 126 4.40 8.20 11.62
CA GLU A 126 3.19 7.53 12.07
C GLU A 126 2.63 6.77 10.88
N SER A 127 2.54 5.45 11.03
CA SER A 127 1.71 4.71 10.10
C SER A 127 0.29 5.14 10.38
N ALA A 128 -0.19 6.05 9.52
CA ALA A 128 -1.59 6.44 9.46
C ALA A 128 -2.49 5.29 8.94
N PHE A 129 -2.01 4.04 8.97
CA PHE A 129 -2.76 2.87 8.55
C PHE A 129 -4.11 2.85 9.26
N ALA A 130 -5.14 2.93 8.43
CA ALA A 130 -6.53 3.00 8.83
C ALA A 130 -6.92 4.12 9.81
N ALA A 131 -6.04 5.02 10.26
CA ALA A 131 -6.38 5.99 11.30
C ALA A 131 -7.54 6.93 10.94
N HIS A 132 -7.79 7.15 9.65
CA HIS A 132 -8.85 8.01 9.12
C HIS A 132 -9.89 7.26 8.28
N TRP A 133 -9.89 5.93 8.32
CA TRP A 133 -10.82 5.15 7.50
C TRP A 133 -12.22 5.19 8.09
N ASP A 134 -13.18 5.50 7.24
CA ASP A 134 -14.58 5.18 7.49
C ASP A 134 -14.81 3.74 7.02
N LEU A 135 -15.37 2.89 7.89
CA LEU A 135 -15.62 1.47 7.63
C LEU A 135 -17.14 1.22 7.47
N PRO A 136 -17.77 1.65 6.37
CA PRO A 136 -19.23 1.53 6.17
C PRO A 136 -19.66 0.11 5.79
N TYR A 137 -18.85 -0.90 6.10
CA TYR A 137 -19.05 -2.27 5.65
C TYR A 137 -19.79 -3.08 6.72
N GLU A 138 -20.83 -3.80 6.32
CA GLU A 138 -21.57 -4.71 7.21
C GLU A 138 -21.00 -6.13 7.16
N GLU A 139 -20.35 -6.49 6.06
CA GLU A 139 -19.83 -7.84 5.80
C GLU A 139 -18.31 -7.84 5.67
N LEU A 140 -17.64 -8.80 6.31
CA LEU A 140 -16.18 -8.91 6.31
C LEU A 140 -15.62 -9.10 4.88
N VAL A 141 -16.38 -9.72 3.98
CA VAL A 141 -15.99 -9.90 2.58
C VAL A 141 -15.82 -8.56 1.84
N GLN A 142 -16.52 -7.50 2.26
CA GLN A 142 -16.43 -6.16 1.68
C GLN A 142 -15.18 -5.40 2.15
N LEU A 143 -14.62 -5.81 3.28
CA LEU A 143 -13.40 -5.22 3.84
C LEU A 143 -12.15 -5.66 3.07
N TRP A 144 -12.09 -6.89 2.56
CA TRP A 144 -10.87 -7.41 1.91
C TRP A 144 -10.39 -6.54 0.75
N PRO A 145 -11.25 -6.11 -0.20
CA PRO A 145 -10.81 -5.20 -1.25
C PRO A 145 -10.31 -3.85 -0.72
N HIS A 146 -10.86 -3.36 0.39
CA HIS A 146 -10.42 -2.11 1.03
C HIS A 146 -8.99 -2.22 1.60
N LEU A 147 -8.66 -3.39 2.16
CA LEU A 147 -7.30 -3.76 2.57
C LEU A 147 -6.38 -4.12 1.39
N GLY A 148 -6.88 -4.04 0.14
CA GLY A 148 -6.14 -4.49 -1.03
C GLY A 148 -5.98 -6.01 -1.09
N LEU A 149 -6.73 -6.79 -0.31
CA LEU A 149 -6.72 -8.25 -0.33
C LEU A 149 -7.76 -8.80 -1.33
N ARG A 150 -7.63 -10.07 -1.67
CA ARG A 150 -8.52 -10.85 -2.54
C ARG A 150 -9.20 -11.95 -1.73
N ALA A 151 -10.31 -12.47 -2.26
CA ALA A 151 -11.06 -13.54 -1.62
C ALA A 151 -10.22 -14.82 -1.40
N ASP A 152 -9.25 -15.08 -2.26
CA ASP A 152 -8.36 -16.25 -2.24
C ASP A 152 -6.96 -15.96 -1.64
N ASP A 153 -6.72 -14.79 -1.04
CA ASP A 153 -5.46 -14.55 -0.33
C ASP A 153 -5.29 -15.48 0.89
N PRO A 154 -4.04 -15.85 1.25
CA PRO A 154 -3.77 -16.73 2.38
C PRO A 154 -4.47 -16.26 3.65
N ARG A 155 -5.08 -17.21 4.36
CA ARG A 155 -5.87 -16.93 5.57
C ARG A 155 -5.01 -16.24 6.62
N GLU A 156 -3.75 -16.64 6.76
CA GLU A 156 -2.79 -16.10 7.73
C GLU A 156 -2.47 -14.63 7.45
N VAL A 157 -2.41 -14.23 6.18
CA VAL A 157 -2.19 -12.83 5.78
C VAL A 157 -3.42 -12.00 6.10
N LYS A 158 -4.62 -12.49 5.77
CA LYS A 158 -5.88 -11.82 6.12
C LYS A 158 -6.03 -11.67 7.63
N GLU A 159 -5.70 -12.69 8.40
CA GLU A 159 -5.73 -12.61 9.85
C GLU A 159 -4.76 -11.56 10.39
N ALA A 160 -3.53 -11.53 9.87
CA ALA A 160 -2.52 -10.57 10.31
C ALA A 160 -2.96 -9.12 9.99
N GLU A 161 -3.40 -8.84 8.76
CA GLU A 161 -3.94 -7.53 8.36
C GLU A 161 -5.17 -7.14 9.19
N LEU A 162 -6.08 -8.08 9.43
CA LEU A 162 -7.27 -7.84 10.25
C LEU A 162 -6.90 -7.56 11.72
N ARG A 163 -5.89 -8.25 12.29
CA ARG A 163 -5.42 -7.98 13.65
C ARG A 163 -4.87 -6.57 13.79
N GLU A 164 -4.15 -6.06 12.79
CA GLU A 164 -3.65 -4.69 12.81
C GLU A 164 -4.77 -3.67 12.61
N LEU A 165 -5.73 -3.94 11.72
CA LEU A 165 -6.92 -3.09 11.58
C LEU A 165 -7.70 -3.00 12.89
N VAL A 166 -7.92 -4.12 13.59
CA VAL A 166 -8.66 -4.17 14.87
C VAL A 166 -7.99 -3.32 15.96
N ARG A 167 -6.66 -3.11 15.87
CA ARG A 167 -5.90 -2.24 16.80
C ARG A 167 -5.89 -0.77 16.38
N SER A 168 -6.33 -0.46 15.16
CA SER A 168 -6.33 0.89 14.62
C SER A 168 -7.51 1.73 15.15
N PRO A 169 -7.38 3.07 15.14
CA PRO A 169 -8.48 3.96 15.51
C PRO A 169 -9.77 3.76 14.70
N ALA A 170 -9.69 3.43 13.40
CA ALA A 170 -10.89 3.22 12.55
C ALA A 170 -11.77 2.06 13.01
N TRP A 171 -11.21 1.10 13.74
CA TRP A 171 -12.01 -0.02 14.23
C TRP A 171 -12.96 0.36 15.36
N THR A 172 -12.69 1.48 16.04
CA THR A 172 -13.50 1.97 17.17
C THR A 172 -14.97 2.09 16.80
N ASP A 173 -15.24 2.62 15.61
CA ASP A 173 -16.59 2.89 15.10
C ASP A 173 -17.07 1.86 14.05
N ALA A 174 -16.36 0.73 13.91
CA ALA A 174 -16.75 -0.31 12.97
C ALA A 174 -18.14 -0.91 13.29
N PRO A 175 -18.99 -1.20 12.28
CA PRO A 175 -20.32 -1.78 12.49
C PRO A 175 -20.28 -3.07 13.32
N ALA A 176 -21.29 -3.28 14.17
CA ALA A 176 -21.32 -4.42 15.09
C ALA A 176 -21.31 -5.77 14.35
N ALA A 177 -21.96 -5.86 13.19
CA ALA A 177 -21.95 -7.04 12.35
C ALA A 177 -20.53 -7.36 11.83
N LEU A 178 -19.84 -6.34 11.30
CA LEU A 178 -18.45 -6.46 10.85
C LEU A 178 -17.52 -6.90 11.99
N ARG A 179 -17.69 -6.32 13.19
CA ARG A 179 -16.91 -6.70 14.37
C ARG A 179 -17.12 -8.16 14.76
N ALA A 180 -18.35 -8.64 14.77
CA ALA A 180 -18.67 -10.03 15.10
C ALA A 180 -18.04 -11.02 14.08
N GLN A 181 -18.14 -10.72 12.78
CA GLN A 181 -17.54 -11.54 11.73
C GLN A 181 -16.01 -11.55 11.79
N ALA A 182 -15.40 -10.40 12.08
CA ALA A 182 -13.95 -10.30 12.25
C ALA A 182 -13.48 -11.14 13.45
N GLU A 183 -14.19 -11.08 14.58
CA GLU A 183 -13.89 -11.93 15.74
C GLU A 183 -14.02 -13.43 15.42
N GLU A 184 -15.07 -13.83 14.70
CA GLU A 184 -15.26 -15.21 14.26
C GLU A 184 -14.10 -15.68 13.37
N PHE A 185 -13.77 -14.88 12.35
CA PHE A 185 -12.67 -15.16 11.44
C PHE A 185 -11.32 -15.30 12.17
N LEU A 186 -11.04 -14.43 13.15
CA LEU A 186 -9.81 -14.44 13.94
C LEU A 186 -9.73 -15.60 14.95
N ARG A 187 -10.86 -16.16 15.38
CA ARG A 187 -10.90 -17.33 16.28
C ARG A 187 -10.62 -18.66 15.58
N GLY A 188 -10.67 -18.70 14.24
CA GLY A 188 -10.49 -19.97 13.52
C GLY A 188 -11.77 -20.74 13.24
N ASN A 189 -12.93 -20.11 13.44
CA ASN A 189 -14.22 -20.70 13.11
C ASN A 189 -14.64 -20.41 11.67
#